data_AF-A0A1F8SV52-F1
#
_entry.id   AF-A0A1F8SV52-F1
#
_cell.length_a   1.000
_cell.length_b   1.000
_cell.length_c   1.000
_cell.angle_alpha   90.00
_cell.angle_beta   90.00
_cell.angle_gamma   90.00
#
_symmetry.space_group_name_H-M   'P 1'
#
loop_
_entity.id
_entity.type
_entity.pdbx_description
1 polymer ?
#
loop_
_entity_poly.entity_id
_entity_poly.type
_entity_poly.pdbx_seq_one_letter_code
_entity_poly.pdbx_strand_id
1 'polypeptide(L)'
;MKIMPANTTRVSMPPGQPVKIIWKITPEQDGSYLGIVWLSLRFLPLDGNNPIQIPIYVKDIKVQVSSLVGLNGSLARLFGGVGVLVSLLLVFEYAINVVGKRKK
;
A
#
# COMPACT_ATOMS: atom_id res chain seq x y z
N MET A 1 6.01 -10.84 -4.24
CA MET A 1 5.46 -9.92 -3.20
C MET A 1 6.62 -9.32 -2.43
N LYS A 2 6.75 -8.00 -2.47
CA LYS A 2 7.84 -7.27 -1.83
C LYS A 2 7.36 -6.58 -0.56
N ILE A 3 8.01 -6.85 0.57
CA ILE A 3 7.74 -6.20 1.85
C ILE A 3 8.96 -5.34 2.20
N MET A 4 8.74 -4.09 2.57
CA MET A 4 9.80 -3.18 2.99
C MET A 4 9.48 -2.59 4.37
N PRO A 5 10.37 -2.77 5.36
CA PRO A 5 11.59 -3.58 5.32
C PRO A 5 11.27 -5.09 5.26
N ALA A 6 12.12 -5.87 4.58
CA ALA A 6 11.93 -7.31 4.40
C ALA A 6 12.26 -8.13 5.66
N ASN A 7 13.08 -7.58 6.55
CA ASN A 7 13.55 -8.23 7.77
C ASN A 7 12.88 -7.63 9.01
N THR A 8 13.06 -8.32 10.14
CA THR A 8 12.64 -7.84 11.46
C THR A 8 13.13 -6.41 11.69
N THR A 9 12.19 -5.49 11.91
CA THR A 9 12.48 -4.10 12.24
C THR A 9 12.66 -3.98 13.73
N ARG A 10 13.74 -3.32 14.16
CA ARG A 10 13.99 -3.00 15.57
C ARG A 10 14.01 -1.50 15.72
N VAL A 11 13.25 -0.99 16.66
CA VAL A 11 13.17 0.44 16.96
C VAL A 11 13.36 0.61 18.46
N SER A 12 14.13 1.62 18.87
CA SER A 12 14.26 1.96 20.29
C SER A 12 12.92 2.49 20.82
N MET A 13 12.53 2.07 22.03
CA MET A 13 11.31 2.49 22.69
C MET A 13 11.64 3.31 23.94
N PRO A 14 11.91 4.62 23.79
CA PRO A 14 12.14 5.48 24.94
C PRO A 14 10.89 5.61 25.82
N PRO A 15 11.05 5.81 27.14
CA PRO A 15 9.93 5.90 28.07
C PRO A 15 8.91 6.97 27.69
N GLY A 16 7.63 6.61 27.72
CA GLY A 16 6.52 7.54 27.45
C GLY A 16 6.38 7.98 25.99
N GLN A 17 7.23 7.52 25.07
CA GLN A 17 7.13 7.88 23.66
C GLN A 17 6.49 6.76 22.83
N PRO A 18 5.52 7.10 21.96
CA PRO A 18 4.94 6.11 21.07
C PRO A 18 5.93 5.68 19.99
N VAL A 19 5.97 4.38 19.69
CA VAL A 19 6.77 3.83 18.60
C VAL A 19 5.85 3.53 17.41
N LYS A 20 6.23 3.99 16.23
CA LYS A 20 5.52 3.72 14.98
C LYS A 20 6.37 2.84 14.07
N ILE A 21 5.84 1.68 13.69
CA ILE A 21 6.46 0.76 12.73
C ILE A 21 5.54 0.65 11.51
N ILE A 22 6.10 0.83 10.33
CA ILE A 22 5.35 0.82 9.07
C ILE A 22 6.02 -0.16 8.12
N TRP A 23 5.24 -1.09 7.58
CA TRP A 23 5.65 -1.94 6.46
C TRP A 23 4.93 -1.51 5.20
N LYS A 24 5.70 -1.33 4.12
CA LYS A 24 5.15 -1.16 2.78
C LYS A 24 5.10 -2.53 2.11
N ILE A 25 3.91 -2.92 1.68
CA ILE A 25 3.65 -4.19 1.01
C ILE A 25 3.30 -3.90 -0.45
N THR A 26 4.08 -4.45 -1.37
CA THR A 26 3.87 -4.31 -2.82
C THR A 26 3.70 -5.71 -3.41
N PRO A 27 2.46 -6.13 -3.71
CA PRO A 27 2.22 -7.39 -4.40
C PRO A 27 2.53 -7.27 -5.90
N GLU A 28 2.95 -8.38 -6.50
CA GLU A 28 3.31 -8.44 -7.94
C GLU A 28 2.31 -9.27 -8.75
N GLN A 29 1.58 -10.16 -8.09
CA GLN A 29 0.61 -11.07 -8.70
C GLN A 29 -0.69 -11.04 -7.89
N ASP A 30 -1.79 -11.33 -8.57
CA ASP A 30 -3.09 -11.52 -7.93
C ASP A 30 -3.07 -12.77 -7.06
N GLY A 31 -3.85 -12.74 -5.98
CA GLY A 31 -3.96 -13.87 -5.08
C GLY A 31 -4.24 -13.48 -3.63
N SER A 32 -4.37 -14.50 -2.79
CA SER A 32 -4.53 -14.36 -1.35
C SER A 32 -3.22 -14.72 -0.66
N TYR A 33 -2.64 -13.78 0.06
CA TYR A 33 -1.43 -13.98 0.84
C TYR A 33 -1.77 -14.00 2.33
N LEU A 34 -1.40 -15.09 3.01
CA LEU A 34 -1.51 -15.22 4.45
C LEU A 34 -0.16 -14.96 5.10
N GLY A 35 -0.18 -14.30 6.25
CA GLY A 35 1.02 -14.05 7.04
C GLY A 35 0.68 -13.79 8.50
N ILE A 36 1.71 -13.73 9.34
CA ILE A 36 1.56 -13.44 10.77
C ILE A 36 2.43 -12.24 11.09
N VAL A 37 1.83 -11.23 11.71
CA VAL A 37 2.55 -10.08 12.25
C VAL A 37 2.92 -10.38 13.68
N TRP A 38 4.22 -10.30 13.96
CA TRP A 38 4.80 -10.46 15.28
C TRP A 38 5.32 -9.12 15.78
N LEU A 39 4.88 -8.73 16.97
CA LEU A 39 5.48 -7.64 17.73
C LEU A 39 6.02 -8.24 19.03
N SER A 40 7.30 -8.00 19.28
CA SER A 40 7.98 -8.46 20.47
C SER A 40 8.74 -7.33 21.14
N LEU A 41 8.76 -7.34 22.46
CA LEU A 41 9.71 -6.55 23.23
C LEU A 41 11.03 -7.30 23.29
N ARG A 42 12.12 -6.59 23.07
CA ARG A 42 13.48 -7.12 23.17
C ARG A 42 14.21 -6.38 24.29
N PHE A 43 14.62 -7.12 25.29
CA PHE A 43 15.39 -6.62 26.42
C PHE A 43 16.87 -6.99 26.24
N LEU A 44 17.76 -6.05 26.54
CA LEU A 44 19.21 -6.24 26.54
C LEU A 44 19.68 -6.23 27.99
N PRO A 45 20.01 -7.40 28.58
CA PRO A 45 20.55 -7.46 29.93
C PRO A 45 21.86 -6.68 30.07
N LEU A 46 22.07 -6.04 31.23
CA LEU A 46 23.29 -5.26 31.51
C LEU A 46 24.48 -6.14 31.90
N ASP A 47 24.21 -7.37 32.31
CA ASP A 47 25.20 -8.39 32.69
C ASP A 47 25.85 -9.08 31.46
N GLY A 48 25.52 -8.64 30.24
CA GLY A 48 26.04 -9.20 29.01
C GLY A 48 25.38 -10.52 28.58
N ASN A 49 24.34 -10.97 29.30
CA ASN A 49 23.58 -12.16 28.91
C ASN A 49 22.83 -11.97 27.59
N ASN A 50 22.38 -13.09 27.03
CA ASN A 50 21.68 -13.09 25.76
C ASN A 50 20.42 -12.22 25.79
N PRO A 51 20.11 -11.50 24.68
CA PRO A 51 18.90 -10.72 24.57
C PRO A 51 17.64 -11.56 24.81
N ILE A 52 16.73 -11.04 25.63
CA ILE A 52 15.44 -11.68 25.93
C ILE A 52 14.40 -11.12 24.97
N GLN A 53 13.64 -11.99 24.31
CA GLN A 53 12.57 -11.59 23.39
C GLN A 53 11.22 -12.13 23.88
N ILE A 54 10.26 -11.22 24.09
CA ILE A 54 8.92 -11.56 24.58
C ILE A 54 7.88 -11.09 23.55
N PRO A 55 7.10 -11.99 22.93
CA PRO A 55 6.00 -11.60 22.04
C PRO A 55 4.89 -10.94 22.85
N ILE A 56 4.51 -9.72 22.46
CA ILE A 56 3.43 -8.97 23.10
C ILE A 56 2.18 -8.85 22.23
N TYR A 57 2.34 -9.08 20.92
CA TYR A 57 1.22 -9.09 19.99
C TYR A 57 1.53 -9.99 18.81
N VAL A 58 0.57 -10.85 18.48
CA VAL A 58 0.63 -11.78 17.37
C VAL A 58 -0.72 -11.71 16.67
N LYS A 59 -0.71 -11.45 15.37
CA LYS A 59 -1.95 -11.40 14.60
C LYS A 59 -1.76 -11.97 13.21
N ASP A 60 -2.70 -12.82 12.81
CA ASP A 60 -2.83 -13.24 11.43
C ASP A 60 -3.27 -12.05 10.57
N ILE A 61 -2.65 -11.94 9.40
CA ILE A 61 -3.00 -10.98 8.36
C ILE A 61 -3.29 -11.74 7.07
N LYS A 62 -4.36 -11.32 6.39
CA LYS A 62 -4.70 -11.77 5.04
C LYS A 62 -4.65 -10.57 4.11
N VAL A 63 -3.79 -10.64 3.10
CA VAL A 63 -3.67 -9.64 2.06
C VAL A 63 -4.28 -10.22 0.79
N GLN A 64 -5.44 -9.69 0.40
CA GLN A 64 -6.07 -10.04 -0.87
C GLN A 64 -5.62 -9.05 -1.94
N VAL A 65 -5.12 -9.59 -3.05
CA VAL A 65 -4.67 -8.83 -4.22
C VAL A 65 -5.53 -9.24 -5.39
N SER A 66 -6.13 -8.26 -6.05
CA SER A 66 -7.00 -8.46 -7.20
C SER A 66 -6.72 -7.40 -8.25
N SER A 67 -6.64 -7.82 -9.50
CA SER A 67 -6.60 -6.95 -10.68
C SER A 67 -7.97 -6.37 -11.01
N LEU A 68 -7.98 -5.30 -11.79
CA LEU A 68 -9.20 -4.78 -12.38
C LEU A 68 -9.38 -5.45 -13.75
N VAL A 69 -10.30 -6.42 -13.84
CA VAL A 69 -10.59 -7.15 -15.09
C VAL A 69 -9.32 -7.83 -15.67
N GLY A 70 -8.48 -8.42 -14.81
CA GLY A 70 -7.22 -9.06 -15.25
C GLY A 70 -6.09 -8.07 -15.53
N LEU A 71 -6.33 -6.76 -15.47
CA LEU A 71 -5.29 -5.74 -15.67
C LEU A 71 -4.57 -5.44 -14.37
N ASN A 72 -3.24 -5.51 -14.41
CA ASN A 72 -2.42 -5.01 -13.31
C ASN A 72 -2.70 -3.51 -13.05
N GLY A 73 -2.42 -3.06 -11.83
CA GLY A 73 -2.76 -1.70 -11.41
C GLY A 73 -2.12 -0.59 -12.25
N SER A 74 -1.01 -0.85 -12.94
CA SER A 74 -0.38 0.14 -13.83
C SER A 74 -1.20 0.34 -15.11
N LEU A 75 -1.56 -0.77 -15.77
CA LEU A 75 -2.37 -0.74 -16.99
C LEU A 75 -3.76 -0.17 -16.71
N ALA A 76 -4.39 -0.56 -15.61
CA ALA A 76 -5.70 -0.03 -15.21
C ALA A 76 -5.69 1.50 -15.06
N ARG A 77 -4.64 2.07 -14.44
CA ARG A 77 -4.49 3.52 -14.30
C ARG A 77 -4.23 4.21 -15.64
N LEU A 78 -3.45 3.59 -16.52
CA LEU A 78 -3.18 4.13 -17.85
C LEU A 78 -4.46 4.21 -18.68
N PHE A 79 -5.23 3.12 -18.77
CA PHE A 79 -6.51 3.11 -19.48
C PHE A 79 -7.51 4.09 -18.86
N GLY A 80 -7.57 4.18 -17.53
CA GLY A 80 -8.37 5.18 -16.84
C GLY A 80 -7.97 6.61 -17.23
N GLY A 81 -6.68 6.93 -17.25
CA GLY A 81 -6.17 8.24 -17.67
C GLY A 81 -6.48 8.57 -19.13
N VAL A 82 -6.30 7.61 -20.03
CA VAL A 82 -6.68 7.76 -21.46
C VAL A 82 -8.18 8.04 -21.58
N GLY A 83 -9.02 7.29 -20.86
CA GLY A 83 -10.47 7.50 -20.86
C GLY A 83 -10.86 8.90 -20.38
N VAL A 84 -10.20 9.43 -19.35
CA VAL A 84 -10.42 10.80 -18.87
C VAL A 84 -10.02 11.84 -19.91
N LEU A 85 -8.89 11.66 -20.60
CA LEU A 85 -8.46 12.59 -21.65
C LEU A 85 -9.43 12.59 -22.84
N VAL A 86 -9.84 11.40 -23.29
CA VAL A 86 -10.79 11.28 -24.40
C VAL A 86 -12.14 11.91 -24.04
N SER A 87 -12.64 11.69 -22.82
CA SER A 87 -13.92 12.28 -22.40
C SER A 87 -13.85 13.81 -22.34
N LEU A 88 -12.75 14.38 -21.85
CA LEU A 88 -12.53 15.82 -21.82
C LEU A 88 -12.54 16.42 -23.24
N LEU A 89 -11.88 15.76 -24.20
CA LEU A 89 -11.88 16.21 -25.60
C LEU A 89 -13.29 16.20 -26.20
N LEU A 90 -14.05 15.13 -25.97
CA LEU A 90 -15.43 15.02 -26.48
C LEU A 90 -16.36 16.08 -25.87
N VAL A 91 -16.23 16.34 -24.56
CA VAL A 91 -17.01 17.39 -23.88
C VAL A 91 -16.64 18.78 -24.42
N PHE A 92 -15.36 19.02 -24.69
CA PHE A 92 -14.89 20.28 -25.24
C PHE A 92 -15.42 20.51 -26.67
N GLU A 93 -15.34 19.51 -27.54
CA GLU A 93 -15.91 19.58 -28.90
C GLU A 93 -17.43 19.83 -28.87
N TYR A 94 -18.15 19.13 -27.99
CA TYR A 94 -19.58 19.34 -27.80
C TYR A 94 -19.89 20.78 -27.39
N ALA A 95 -19.14 21.31 -26.41
CA ALA A 95 -19.32 22.69 -25.94
C ALA A 95 -19.09 23.71 -27.07
N ILE A 96 -18.03 23.55 -27.87
CA ILE A 96 -17.76 24.42 -29.03
C ILE A 96 -18.92 24.35 -30.02
N ASN A 97 -19.37 23.15 -30.38
CA ASN A 97 -20.44 22.96 -31.35
C ASN A 97 -21.77 23.57 -30.89
N VAL A 98 -22.11 23.46 -29.60
CA VAL A 98 -23.31 24.07 -29.03
C VAL A 98 -23.23 25.60 -29.06
N VAL A 99 -22.09 26.17 -28.67
CA VAL A 99 -21.89 27.63 -28.71
C VAL A 99 -21.90 28.17 -30.14
N GLY A 100 -21.28 27.46 -31.08
CA GLY A 100 -21.27 27.82 -32.50
C GLY A 100 -22.67 27.81 -33.13
N LYS A 101 -23.51 26.83 -32.79
CA LYS A 101 -24.91 26.78 -33.26
C LYS A 101 -25.81 27.88 -32.71
N ARG A 102 -25.52 28.44 -31.53
CA ARG A 102 -26.30 29.55 -30.94
C ARG A 102 -25.98 30.93 -31.56
N LYS A 103 -24.90 31.06 -32.31
CA LYS A 103 -24.47 32.31 -32.96
C LYS A 103 -24.94 32.45 -34.42
N LYS A 104 -25.61 31.44 -34.98
CA LYS A 104 -26.34 31.51 -36.25
C LYS A 104 -27.83 31.56 -35.97
#